data_AF-A0A9E1TNM4-F1
#
_entry.id   AF-A0A9E1TNM4-F1
#
_cell.length_a   1.000
_cell.length_b   1.000
_cell.length_c   1.000
_cell.angle_alpha   90.00
_cell.angle_beta   90.00
_cell.angle_gamma   90.00
#
_symmetry.space_group_name_H-M   'P 1'
#
loop_
_entity.id
_entity.type
_entity.pdbx_description
1 polymer ?
#
loop_
_entity_poly.entity_id
_entity_poly.type
_entity_poly.pdbx_seq_one_letter_code
_entity_poly.pdbx_strand_id
1 'polypeptide(L)'
;VESEIDGRINDMAMRMSSQGIDFATYMEAMGRDLATMRDELREGAEIAARVDLGLRAVADAESLSGEGEALDEYLGLLAEQTGGDVDGIRKALTSSGRMLEVKADIRKQAALDWVFERASIVDEEGNEVDRALLEPPEPVDEPEMAIPATDGEVGETSDSAPDGDEEE
;
A
#
# COMPACT_ATOMS: atom_id res chain seq x y z
N VAL A 1 15.61 -13.49 5.00
CA VAL A 1 16.47 -12.35 4.66
C VAL A 1 16.73 -12.30 3.16
N GLU A 2 17.45 -13.26 2.56
CA GLU A 2 17.70 -13.23 1.09
C GLU A 2 16.41 -13.15 0.25
N SER A 3 15.40 -13.98 0.56
CA SER A 3 14.09 -13.90 -0.13
C SER A 3 13.39 -12.55 -0.01
N GLU A 4 13.62 -11.80 1.07
CA GLU A 4 13.05 -10.47 1.29
C GLU A 4 13.82 -9.41 0.49
N ILE A 5 15.15 -9.53 0.42
CA ILE A 5 16.00 -8.71 -0.45
C ILE A 5 15.59 -8.92 -1.91
N ASP A 6 15.44 -10.18 -2.33
CA ASP A 6 15.04 -10.55 -3.69
C ASP A 6 13.66 -9.99 -4.02
N GLY A 7 12.69 -10.10 -3.09
CA GLY A 7 11.36 -9.53 -3.23
C GLY A 7 11.40 -8.02 -3.47
N ARG A 8 12.12 -7.26 -2.64
CA ARG A 8 12.25 -5.80 -2.78
C ARG A 8 12.89 -5.38 -4.10
N ILE A 9 13.93 -6.10 -4.52
CA ILE A 9 14.60 -5.84 -5.81
C ILE A 9 13.63 -6.11 -6.95
N ASN A 10 12.89 -7.21 -6.89
CA ASN A 10 11.91 -7.57 -7.91
C ASN A 10 10.76 -6.55 -7.98
N ASP A 11 10.25 -6.10 -6.83
CA ASP A 11 9.20 -5.07 -6.77
C ASP A 11 9.68 -3.74 -7.37
N MET A 12 10.92 -3.36 -7.08
CA MET A 12 11.55 -2.20 -7.69
C MET A 12 11.68 -2.39 -9.21
N ALA A 13 12.17 -3.54 -9.67
CA ALA A 13 12.31 -3.84 -11.09
C ALA A 13 10.96 -3.83 -11.82
N MET A 14 9.91 -4.39 -11.22
CA MET A 14 8.54 -4.36 -11.77
C MET A 14 8.00 -2.93 -11.89
N ARG A 15 8.18 -2.11 -10.85
CA ARG A 15 7.77 -0.69 -10.86
C ARG A 15 8.55 0.12 -11.89
N MET A 16 9.81 -0.22 -12.14
CA MET A 16 10.62 0.45 -13.15
C MET A 16 10.20 0.02 -14.56
N SER A 17 9.98 -1.29 -14.74
CA SER A 17 9.51 -1.84 -16.01
C SER A 17 8.16 -1.25 -16.42
N SER A 18 7.24 -1.01 -15.47
CA SER A 18 5.95 -0.34 -15.75
C SER A 18 6.10 1.12 -16.21
N GLN A 19 7.22 1.77 -15.88
CA GLN A 19 7.59 3.11 -16.36
C GLN A 19 8.45 3.07 -17.63
N GLY A 20 8.69 1.87 -18.20
CA GLY A 20 9.53 1.68 -19.38
C GLY A 20 11.03 1.76 -19.11
N ILE A 21 11.46 1.68 -17.85
CA ILE A 21 12.88 1.71 -17.47
C ILE A 21 13.36 0.29 -17.19
N ASP A 22 14.41 -0.13 -17.89
CA ASP A 22 15.07 -1.40 -17.63
C ASP A 22 15.97 -1.31 -16.38
N PHE A 23 15.85 -2.30 -15.50
CA PHE A 23 16.57 -2.32 -14.23
C PHE A 23 18.09 -2.40 -14.41
N ALA A 24 18.58 -3.16 -15.39
CA ALA A 24 20.02 -3.28 -15.65
C ALA A 24 20.58 -1.94 -16.15
N THR A 25 19.86 -1.26 -17.04
CA THR A 25 20.25 0.08 -17.54
C THR A 25 20.30 1.11 -16.40
N TYR A 26 19.38 1.05 -15.44
CA TYR A 26 19.41 1.90 -14.25
C TYR A 26 20.63 1.65 -13.35
N MET A 27 20.93 0.38 -13.09
CA MET A 27 22.11 -0.03 -12.31
C MET A 27 23.40 0.51 -12.94
N GLU A 28 23.53 0.38 -14.27
CA GLU A 28 24.66 0.90 -15.04
C GLU A 28 24.75 2.43 -14.97
N ALA A 29 23.64 3.15 -15.16
CA ALA A 29 23.59 4.60 -15.10
C ALA A 29 23.98 5.16 -13.72
N MET A 30 23.62 4.46 -12.64
CA MET A 30 23.98 4.80 -11.27
C MET A 30 25.40 4.39 -10.90
N GLY A 31 26.10 3.63 -11.75
CA GLY A 31 27.43 3.10 -11.47
C GLY A 31 27.46 2.18 -10.25
N ARG A 32 26.34 1.52 -9.94
CA ARG A 32 26.20 0.61 -8.79
C ARG A 32 26.20 -0.84 -9.28
N ASP A 33 26.61 -1.75 -8.42
CA ASP A 33 26.45 -3.19 -8.64
C ASP A 33 25.34 -3.77 -7.76
N LEU A 34 24.84 -4.94 -8.16
CA LEU A 34 23.74 -5.61 -7.48
C LEU A 34 24.14 -6.03 -6.05
N ALA A 35 25.42 -6.34 -5.79
CA ALA A 35 25.86 -6.78 -4.47
C ALA A 35 25.77 -5.64 -3.45
N THR A 36 26.21 -4.44 -3.82
CA THR A 36 26.11 -3.23 -3.02
C THR A 36 24.66 -2.91 -2.70
N MET A 37 23.76 -3.00 -3.69
CA MET A 37 22.32 -2.79 -3.46
C MET A 37 21.72 -3.83 -2.50
N ARG A 38 22.10 -5.10 -2.63
CA ARG A 38 21.66 -6.15 -1.70
C ARG A 38 22.15 -5.90 -0.28
N ASP A 39 23.38 -5.42 -0.13
CA ASP A 39 23.96 -5.08 1.17
C ASP A 39 23.23 -3.90 1.82
N GLU A 40 22.89 -2.86 1.06
CA GLU A 40 22.06 -1.74 1.51
C GLU A 40 20.66 -2.18 1.97
N LEU A 41 20.05 -3.15 1.29
CA LEU A 41 18.73 -3.67 1.63
C LEU A 41 18.73 -4.67 2.80
N ARG A 42 19.90 -5.20 3.18
CA ARG A 42 19.99 -6.32 4.13
C ARG A 42 19.44 -5.99 5.50
N GLU A 43 19.80 -4.83 6.05
CA GLU A 43 19.35 -4.43 7.40
C GLU A 43 17.81 -4.38 7.48
N GLY A 44 17.18 -3.69 6.52
CA GLY A 44 15.72 -3.62 6.44
C GLY A 44 15.08 -4.99 6.22
N ALA A 45 15.70 -5.85 5.41
CA ALA A 45 15.23 -7.21 5.16
C ALA A 45 15.36 -8.13 6.39
N GLU A 46 16.39 -7.92 7.23
CA GLU A 46 16.52 -8.63 8.50
C GLU A 46 15.42 -8.25 9.48
N ILE A 47 15.13 -6.97 9.61
CA ILE A 47 14.05 -6.48 10.48
C ILE A 47 12.71 -7.06 10.01
N ALA A 48 12.41 -6.94 8.71
CA ALA A 48 11.18 -7.47 8.13
C ALA A 48 11.05 -8.99 8.34
N ALA A 49 12.13 -9.75 8.12
CA ALA A 49 12.12 -11.19 8.36
C ALA A 49 11.89 -11.55 9.84
N ARG A 50 12.43 -10.77 10.78
CA ARG A 50 12.18 -10.97 12.22
C ARG A 50 10.73 -10.67 12.58
N VAL A 51 10.15 -9.60 12.03
CA VAL A 51 8.74 -9.25 12.24
C VAL A 51 7.82 -10.33 11.68
N ASP A 52 8.05 -10.78 10.44
CA ASP A 52 7.27 -11.86 9.82
C ASP A 52 7.33 -13.15 10.63
N LEU A 53 8.52 -13.55 11.11
CA LEU A 53 8.67 -14.71 12.00
C LEU A 53 7.95 -14.51 13.34
N GLY A 54 8.00 -13.31 13.91
CA GLY A 54 7.31 -12.96 15.15
C GLY A 54 5.79 -13.07 15.01
N LEU A 55 5.22 -12.49 13.95
CA LEU A 55 3.78 -12.56 13.67
C LEU A 55 3.31 -14.00 13.42
N ARG A 56 4.10 -14.81 12.71
CA ARG A 56 3.80 -16.24 12.54
C ARG A 56 3.82 -16.98 13.87
N ALA A 57 4.80 -16.70 14.74
CA ALA A 57 4.87 -17.29 16.06
C ALA A 57 3.66 -16.91 16.94
N VAL A 58 3.19 -15.66 16.86
CA VAL A 58 1.95 -15.22 17.52
C VAL A 58 0.74 -15.94 16.94
N ALA A 59 0.62 -16.03 15.60
CA ALA A 59 -0.47 -16.74 14.95
C ALA A 59 -0.54 -18.22 15.39
N ASP A 60 0.60 -18.89 15.48
CA ASP A 60 0.68 -20.27 15.92
C ASP A 60 0.35 -20.41 17.42
N ALA A 61 0.87 -19.51 18.27
CA ALA A 61 0.64 -19.55 19.72
C ALA A 61 -0.84 -19.32 20.07
N GLU A 62 -1.49 -18.39 19.38
CA GLU A 62 -2.89 -17.99 19.62
C GLU A 62 -3.88 -18.75 18.71
N SER A 63 -3.39 -19.71 17.92
CA SER A 63 -4.19 -20.53 17.00
C SER A 63 -5.03 -19.71 16.01
N LEU A 64 -4.47 -18.61 15.50
CA LEU A 64 -5.12 -17.74 14.53
C LEU A 64 -5.17 -18.45 13.16
N SER A 65 -6.37 -18.54 12.60
CA SER A 65 -6.59 -19.22 11.32
C SER A 65 -6.77 -18.24 10.17
N GLY A 66 -6.20 -18.57 9.00
CA GLY A 66 -6.42 -17.85 7.75
C GLY A 66 -7.53 -18.50 6.94
N GLU A 67 -8.53 -19.06 7.61
CA GLU A 67 -9.62 -19.84 7.02
C GLU A 67 -10.96 -19.37 7.61
N GLY A 68 -12.07 -19.87 7.05
CA GLY A 68 -13.40 -19.48 7.48
C GLY A 68 -13.71 -18.04 7.11
N GLU A 69 -14.29 -17.29 8.05
CA GLU A 69 -14.80 -15.93 7.84
C GLU A 69 -13.74 -14.97 7.30
N ALA A 70 -12.53 -14.94 7.88
CA ALA A 70 -11.46 -14.05 7.43
C ALA A 70 -11.02 -14.33 5.98
N LEU A 71 -11.06 -15.60 5.55
CA LEU A 71 -10.77 -15.97 4.16
C LEU A 71 -11.92 -15.58 3.24
N ASP A 72 -13.16 -15.79 3.68
CA ASP A 72 -14.34 -15.45 2.91
C ASP A 72 -14.45 -13.92 2.70
N GLU A 73 -14.16 -13.13 3.73
CA GLU A 73 -14.07 -11.66 3.68
C GLU A 73 -12.98 -11.20 2.72
N TYR A 74 -11.76 -11.73 2.84
CA TYR A 74 -10.66 -11.41 1.94
C TYR A 74 -11.02 -11.70 0.47
N LEU A 75 -11.62 -12.86 0.19
CA LEU A 75 -12.02 -13.24 -1.15
C LEU A 75 -13.17 -12.38 -1.68
N GLY A 76 -14.10 -11.96 -0.81
CA GLY A 76 -15.17 -11.01 -1.11
C GLY A 76 -14.60 -9.66 -1.55
N LEU A 77 -13.70 -9.09 -0.75
CA LEU A 77 -13.01 -7.84 -1.07
C LEU A 77 -12.25 -7.94 -2.40
N LEU A 78 -11.54 -9.05 -2.63
CA LEU A 78 -10.81 -9.27 -3.88
C LEU A 78 -11.76 -9.37 -5.09
N ALA A 79 -12.93 -9.97 -4.92
CA ALA A 79 -13.97 -10.05 -5.95
C ALA A 79 -14.49 -8.66 -6.32
N GLU A 80 -14.78 -7.82 -5.32
CA GLU A 80 -15.21 -6.44 -5.53
C GLU A 80 -14.16 -5.61 -6.28
N GLN A 81 -12.88 -5.71 -5.88
CA GLN A 81 -11.80 -4.96 -6.51
C GLN A 81 -11.52 -5.37 -7.96
N THR A 82 -11.66 -6.68 -8.27
CA THR A 82 -11.35 -7.23 -9.59
C THR A 82 -12.57 -7.34 -10.52
N GLY A 83 -13.77 -7.09 -10.00
CA GLY A 83 -15.03 -7.32 -10.71
C GLY A 83 -15.33 -8.80 -10.99
N GLY A 84 -14.69 -9.71 -10.25
CA GLY A 84 -14.85 -11.16 -10.38
C GLY A 84 -15.90 -11.74 -9.43
N ASP A 85 -16.08 -13.06 -9.48
CA ASP A 85 -16.88 -13.81 -8.50
C ASP A 85 -15.98 -14.55 -7.50
N VAL A 86 -16.44 -14.65 -6.25
CA VAL A 86 -15.70 -15.25 -5.12
C VAL A 86 -15.31 -16.70 -5.41
N ASP A 87 -16.21 -17.49 -6.01
CA ASP A 87 -15.99 -18.91 -6.29
C ASP A 87 -14.92 -19.11 -7.38
N GLY A 88 -14.97 -18.29 -8.43
CA GLY A 88 -13.99 -18.25 -9.52
C GLY A 88 -12.61 -17.89 -9.01
N ILE A 89 -12.51 -16.85 -8.17
CA ILE A 89 -11.26 -16.43 -7.53
C ILE A 89 -10.71 -17.53 -6.62
N ARG A 90 -11.55 -18.12 -5.77
CA ARG A 90 -11.15 -19.24 -4.90
C ARG A 90 -10.59 -20.39 -5.71
N LYS A 91 -11.26 -20.75 -6.81
CA LYS A 91 -10.82 -21.83 -7.70
C LYS A 91 -9.49 -21.49 -8.37
N ALA A 92 -9.32 -20.27 -8.86
CA ALA A 92 -8.08 -19.81 -9.50
C ALA A 92 -6.89 -19.80 -8.52
N LEU A 93 -7.09 -19.35 -7.28
CA LEU A 93 -6.07 -19.37 -6.24
C LEU A 93 -5.71 -20.80 -5.82
N THR A 94 -6.70 -21.70 -5.77
CA THR A 94 -6.46 -23.11 -5.48
C THR A 94 -5.70 -23.80 -6.61
N SER A 95 -6.11 -23.58 -7.87
CA SER A 95 -5.47 -24.23 -9.03
C SER A 95 -4.06 -23.71 -9.31
N SER A 96 -3.77 -22.46 -8.96
CA SER A 96 -2.43 -21.87 -9.05
C SER A 96 -1.53 -22.22 -7.86
N GLY A 97 -2.06 -22.85 -6.80
CA GLY A 97 -1.32 -23.13 -5.57
C GLY A 97 -1.12 -21.92 -4.65
N ARG A 98 -1.56 -20.72 -5.07
CA ARG A 98 -1.42 -19.47 -4.31
C ARG A 98 -2.32 -19.39 -3.07
N MET A 99 -3.31 -20.29 -2.96
CA MET A 99 -4.18 -20.37 -1.78
C MET A 99 -3.39 -20.50 -0.47
N LEU A 100 -2.25 -21.21 -0.47
CA LEU A 100 -1.44 -21.34 0.74
C LEU A 100 -0.83 -20.01 1.19
N GLU A 101 -0.36 -19.20 0.24
CA GLU A 101 0.22 -17.88 0.49
C GLU A 101 -0.84 -16.93 1.03
N VAL A 102 -2.02 -16.91 0.40
CA VAL A 102 -3.16 -16.10 0.85
C VAL A 102 -3.55 -16.42 2.29
N LYS A 103 -3.68 -17.70 2.64
CA LYS A 103 -3.98 -18.10 4.02
C LYS A 103 -2.88 -17.69 4.99
N ALA A 104 -1.61 -17.77 4.59
CA ALA A 104 -0.50 -17.33 5.42
C ALA A 104 -0.52 -15.82 5.65
N ASP A 105 -0.89 -15.03 4.63
CA ASP A 105 -1.01 -13.58 4.75
C ASP A 105 -2.16 -13.17 5.68
N ILE A 106 -3.32 -13.82 5.55
CA ILE A 106 -4.47 -13.58 6.44
C ILE A 106 -4.10 -13.91 7.89
N ARG A 107 -3.37 -15.02 8.14
CA ARG A 107 -2.90 -15.35 9.50
C ARG A 107 -1.97 -14.28 10.08
N LYS A 108 -1.07 -13.74 9.26
CA LYS A 108 -0.16 -12.68 9.70
C LYS A 108 -0.92 -11.38 10.00
N GLN A 109 -1.94 -11.04 9.21
CA GLN A 109 -2.81 -9.90 9.49
C GLN A 109 -3.56 -10.08 10.80
N ALA A 110 -4.19 -11.23 11.01
CA ALA A 110 -4.86 -11.54 12.28
C ALA A 110 -3.92 -11.46 13.49
N ALA A 111 -2.67 -11.93 13.35
CA ALA A 111 -1.67 -11.81 14.40
C ALA A 111 -1.28 -10.36 14.67
N LEU A 112 -1.17 -9.55 13.63
CA LEU A 112 -0.89 -8.13 13.75
C LEU A 112 -2.01 -7.42 14.50
N ASP A 113 -3.27 -7.66 14.14
CA ASP A 113 -4.45 -7.09 14.80
C ASP A 113 -4.51 -7.51 16.27
N TRP A 114 -4.28 -8.80 16.54
CA TRP A 114 -4.22 -9.33 17.91
C TRP A 114 -3.16 -8.61 18.76
N VAL A 115 -1.98 -8.35 18.20
CA VAL A 115 -0.90 -7.61 18.87
C VAL A 115 -1.31 -6.17 19.09
N PHE A 116 -1.87 -5.49 18.09
CA PHE A 116 -2.30 -4.11 18.18
C PHE A 116 -3.37 -3.89 19.26
N GLU A 117 -4.37 -4.78 19.37
CA GLU A 117 -5.42 -4.69 20.38
C GLU A 117 -4.90 -4.70 21.82
N ARG A 118 -3.72 -5.32 22.03
CA ARG A 118 -3.10 -5.57 23.34
C ARG A 118 -1.87 -4.70 23.59
N ALA A 119 -1.41 -3.98 22.59
CA ALA A 119 -0.27 -3.08 22.72
C ALA A 119 -0.67 -1.83 23.51
N SER A 120 0.13 -1.49 24.53
CA SER A 120 0.02 -0.20 25.23
C SER A 120 0.71 0.89 24.42
N ILE A 121 0.01 1.97 24.13
CA ILE A 121 0.57 3.13 23.43
C ILE A 121 1.10 4.10 24.48
N VAL A 122 2.34 4.53 24.34
CA VAL A 122 2.99 5.48 25.25
C VAL A 122 3.43 6.73 24.50
N ASP A 123 3.39 7.88 25.18
CA ASP A 123 3.94 9.14 24.67
C ASP A 123 5.49 9.19 24.79
N GLU A 124 6.10 10.29 24.36
CA GLU A 124 7.56 10.51 24.48
C GLU A 124 8.07 10.50 25.93
N GLU A 125 7.17 10.71 26.90
CA GLU A 125 7.44 10.76 28.34
C GLU A 125 7.13 9.41 29.04
N GLY A 126 6.62 8.42 28.30
CA GLY A 126 6.28 7.08 28.79
C GLY A 126 4.90 6.96 29.44
N ASN A 127 4.04 7.97 29.33
CA ASN A 127 2.66 7.91 29.84
C ASN A 127 1.76 7.18 28.84
N GLU A 128 0.82 6.36 29.35
CA GLU A 128 -0.15 5.68 28.49
C GLU A 128 -1.07 6.70 27.79
N VAL A 129 -1.15 6.59 26.47
CA VAL A 129 -2.04 7.38 25.62
C VAL A 129 -3.29 6.55 25.34
N ASP A 130 -4.46 7.14 25.54
CA ASP A 130 -5.73 6.50 25.18
C ASP A 130 -5.82 6.34 23.66
N ARG A 131 -6.04 5.09 23.22
CA ARG A 131 -6.18 4.70 21.81
C ARG A 131 -7.23 5.54 21.07
N ALA A 132 -8.29 5.96 21.77
CA ALA A 132 -9.39 6.73 21.18
C ALA A 132 -8.94 8.13 20.71
N LEU A 133 -7.80 8.63 21.19
CA LEU A 133 -7.24 9.91 20.75
C LEU A 133 -6.49 9.82 19.41
N LEU A 134 -6.22 8.61 18.92
CA LEU A 134 -5.47 8.35 17.69
C LEU A 134 -6.36 7.91 16.52
N GLU A 135 -7.64 7.66 16.79
CA GLU A 135 -8.62 7.45 15.73
C GLU A 135 -8.83 8.78 15.00
N PRO A 136 -8.66 8.83 13.65
CA PRO A 136 -9.00 10.02 12.90
C PRO A 136 -10.47 10.36 13.17
N PRO A 137 -10.82 11.65 13.38
CA PRO A 137 -12.21 12.01 13.61
C PRO A 137 -13.06 11.47 12.46
N GLU A 138 -14.19 10.84 12.81
CA GLU A 138 -15.18 10.40 11.83
C GLU A 138 -15.36 11.52 10.80
N PRO A 139 -15.29 11.23 9.48
CA PRO A 139 -15.56 12.23 8.48
C PRO A 139 -16.95 12.78 8.78
N VAL A 140 -16.99 14.04 9.21
CA VAL A 140 -18.25 14.74 9.30
C VAL A 140 -18.74 14.78 7.86
N ASP A 141 -19.84 14.08 7.57
CA ASP A 141 -20.61 14.28 6.34
C ASP A 141 -21.08 15.74 6.36
N GLU A 142 -20.18 16.67 6.05
CA GLU A 142 -20.56 18.00 5.66
C GLU A 142 -21.38 17.80 4.38
N PRO A 143 -22.68 18.17 4.37
CA PRO A 143 -23.45 18.06 3.15
C PRO A 143 -22.66 18.80 2.07
N GLU A 144 -22.39 18.14 0.94
CA GLU A 144 -21.78 18.77 -0.23
C GLU A 144 -22.49 20.10 -0.44
N MET A 145 -21.85 21.20 -0.01
CA MET A 145 -22.25 22.51 -0.47
C MET A 145 -21.86 22.48 -1.93
N ALA A 146 -22.81 22.06 -2.76
CA ALA A 146 -22.76 22.22 -4.18
C ALA A 146 -22.31 23.66 -4.43
N ILE A 147 -21.05 23.80 -4.85
CA ILE A 147 -20.56 25.01 -5.48
C ILE A 147 -21.63 25.36 -6.51
N PRO A 148 -22.42 26.43 -6.31
CA PRO A 148 -23.41 26.78 -7.32
C PRO A 148 -22.59 27.07 -8.57
N ALA A 149 -22.87 26.31 -9.63
CA ALA A 149 -22.39 26.64 -10.95
C ALA A 149 -22.91 28.04 -11.25
N THR A 150 -22.06 29.04 -11.00
CA THR A 150 -22.28 30.37 -11.54
C THR A 150 -22.17 30.16 -13.04
N ASP A 151 -23.31 30.23 -13.71
CA ASP A 151 -23.40 30.37 -15.16
C ASP A 151 -22.84 31.76 -15.50
N GLY A 152 -21.52 31.85 -15.41
CA GLY A 152 -20.71 33.01 -15.76
C GLY A 152 -20.19 32.74 -17.15
N GLU A 153 -20.93 33.22 -18.14
CA GLU A 153 -20.49 33.39 -19.51
C GLU A 153 -19.07 33.98 -19.54
N VAL A 154 -18.09 33.16 -19.90
CA VAL A 154 -16.74 33.60 -20.24
C VAL A 154 -16.57 33.45 -21.75
N GLY A 155 -16.62 34.57 -22.45
CA GLY A 155 -16.34 34.58 -23.88
C GLY A 155 -16.54 35.91 -24.59
N GLU A 156 -15.66 36.89 -24.35
CA GLU A 156 -14.95 37.52 -25.47
C GLU A 156 -13.67 38.20 -24.94
N THR A 157 -12.54 37.54 -25.15
CA THR A 157 -11.22 38.16 -25.10
C THR A 157 -11.04 38.96 -26.39
N SER A 158 -11.23 40.27 -26.34
CA SER A 158 -10.74 41.16 -27.40
C SER A 158 -9.24 41.33 -27.21
N ASP A 159 -8.47 40.49 -27.92
CA ASP A 159 -7.08 40.75 -28.25
C ASP A 159 -7.07 41.74 -29.42
N SER A 160 -6.59 42.94 -29.19
CA SER A 160 -6.02 43.80 -30.24
C SER A 160 -4.93 44.65 -29.61
N ALA A 161 -3.72 44.34 -30.04
CA ALA A 161 -2.45 44.97 -29.71
C ALA A 161 -2.42 46.48 -30.10
N PRO A 162 -1.40 47.24 -29.65
CA PRO A 162 -1.46 48.69 -29.52
C PRO A 162 -1.32 49.43 -30.85
N ASP A 163 -2.17 50.44 -31.04
CA ASP A 163 -2.00 51.49 -32.04
C ASP A 163 -0.86 52.42 -31.59
N GLY A 164 0.08 52.65 -32.49
CA GLY A 164 1.19 53.58 -32.28
C GLY A 164 0.69 55.01 -32.41
N ASP A 165 0.85 55.79 -31.35
CA ASP A 165 0.75 57.25 -31.38
C ASP A 165 2.17 57.81 -31.60
N GLU A 166 2.40 58.42 -32.75
CA GLU A 166 3.16 59.68 -32.91
C GLU A 166 3.20 60.05 -34.42
N GLU A 167 2.29 60.96 -34.82
CA GLU A 167 2.54 61.90 -35.90
C GLU A 167 3.28 63.13 -35.33
N GLU A 168 4.49 63.40 -35.82
CA GLU A 168 4.93 64.64 -36.51
C GLU A 168 6.46 64.68 -36.70
#